data_AF-A0A101CTG7-F1
#
_entry.id   AF-A0A101CTG7-F1
#
_cell.length_a   1.000
_cell.length_b   1.000
_cell.length_c   1.000
_cell.angle_alpha   90.00
_cell.angle_beta   90.00
_cell.angle_gamma   90.00
#
_symmetry.space_group_name_H-M   'P 1'
#
loop_
_entity.id
_entity.type
_entity.pdbx_description
1 polymer ?
#
loop_
_entity_poly.entity_id
_entity_poly.type
_entity_poly.pdbx_seq_one_letter_code
_entity_poly.pdbx_strand_id
1 'polypeptide(L)' 'MSKNIKTKPSYNQDVLKIIKERHGYSHDYIRKCIRGDRVGVICDVLKSEYNKLTSEYEKAIENRANEL' A
#
# COMPACT_ATOMS: atom_id res chain seq x y z
N MET A 1 -27.23 7.11 -15.99
CA MET A 1 -25.99 6.43 -15.58
C MET A 1 -24.97 7.49 -15.18
N SER A 2 -24.98 7.93 -13.91
CA SER A 2 -24.21 9.08 -13.46
C SER A 2 -22.76 8.69 -13.15
N LYS A 3 -21.85 9.32 -13.90
CA LYS A 3 -20.43 9.63 -13.61
C LYS A 3 -19.62 8.55 -12.85
N ASN A 4 -18.68 7.94 -13.57
CA ASN A 4 -17.52 7.23 -13.01
C ASN A 4 -16.70 8.16 -12.12
N ILE A 5 -17.10 8.32 -10.86
CA ILE A 5 -16.24 8.90 -9.83
C ILE A 5 -15.14 7.87 -9.62
N LYS A 6 -13.93 8.15 -10.09
CA LYS A 6 -12.75 7.34 -9.74
C LYS A 6 -12.59 7.45 -8.23
N THR A 7 -13.10 6.45 -7.51
CA THR A 7 -12.97 6.37 -6.05
C THR A 7 -11.49 6.34 -5.71
N LYS A 8 -11.11 7.06 -4.64
CA LYS A 8 -9.74 7.08 -4.15
C LYS A 8 -9.30 5.62 -3.97
N PRO A 9 -8.13 5.21 -4.51
CA PRO A 9 -7.69 3.83 -4.39
C PRO A 9 -7.58 3.47 -2.90
N SER A 10 -8.15 2.34 -2.51
CA SER A 10 -8.19 1.87 -1.10
C SER A 10 -6.80 1.64 -0.49
N TYR A 11 -5.76 1.59 -1.31
CA TYR A 11 -4.37 1.33 -0.92
C TYR A 11 -3.45 2.30 -1.64
N ASN A 12 -2.32 2.62 -1.01
CA ASN A 12 -1.25 3.40 -1.63
C ASN A 12 -0.63 2.60 -2.77
N GLN A 13 -0.88 3.03 -4.03
CA GLN A 13 -0.45 2.28 -5.21
C GLN A 13 1.07 2.31 -5.40
N ASP A 14 1.73 3.39 -4.98
CA ASP A 14 3.18 3.52 -5.09
C ASP A 14 3.88 2.53 -4.14
N VAL A 15 3.40 2.44 -2.91
CA VAL A 15 3.88 1.44 -1.93
C VAL A 15 3.63 0.02 -2.43
N LEU A 16 2.45 -0.27 -3.00
CA LEU A 16 2.17 -1.60 -3.57
C LEU A 16 3.12 -1.95 -4.73
N LYS A 17 3.49 -0.97 -5.56
CA LYS A 17 4.43 -1.18 -6.66
C LYS A 17 5.83 -1.50 -6.14
N ILE A 18 6.32 -0.77 -5.14
CA ILE A 18 7.61 -1.02 -4.48
C ILE A 18 7.66 -2.43 -3.89
N ILE A 19 6.62 -2.83 -3.15
CA ILE A 19 6.55 -4.16 -2.51
C ILE A 19 6.51 -5.26 -3.58
N LYS A 20 5.76 -5.05 -4.66
CA LYS A 20 5.74 -5.97 -5.80
C LYS A 20 7.13 -6.15 -6.42
N GLU A 21 7.84 -5.06 -6.68
CA GLU A 21 9.18 -5.10 -7.28
C GLU A 21 10.19 -5.80 -6.35
N ARG A 22 10.05 -5.63 -5.04
CA ARG A 22 10.93 -6.24 -4.03
C ARG A 22 10.71 -7.74 -3.86
N HIS A 23 9.45 -8.19 -3.81
CA HIS A 23 9.11 -9.58 -3.45
C HIS A 23 8.65 -10.43 -4.64
N GLY A 24 8.39 -9.83 -5.80
CA GLY A 24 7.95 -10.53 -7.01
C GLY A 24 6.49 -11.01 -6.98
N TYR A 25 5.70 -10.64 -5.96
CA TYR A 25 4.32 -11.07 -5.85
C TYR A 25 3.33 -10.20 -6.64
N SER A 26 2.20 -10.78 -7.03
CA SER A 26 1.13 -10.03 -7.68
C SER A 26 0.49 -9.03 -6.71
N HIS A 27 -0.01 -7.91 -7.25
CA HIS A 27 -0.73 -6.91 -6.45
C HIS A 27 -1.94 -7.52 -5.71
N ASP A 28 -2.62 -8.49 -6.33
CA ASP A 28 -3.75 -9.19 -5.71
C ASP A 28 -3.31 -9.99 -4.48
N TYR A 29 -2.22 -10.75 -4.58
CA TYR A 29 -1.67 -11.50 -3.46
C TYR A 29 -1.26 -10.59 -2.30
N ILE A 30 -0.55 -9.50 -2.61
CA ILE A 30 -0.12 -8.52 -1.62
C ILE A 30 -1.33 -7.92 -0.89
N ARG A 31 -2.38 -7.51 -1.64
CA ARG A 31 -3.60 -6.96 -1.03
C ARG A 31 -4.32 -7.97 -0.14
N LYS A 32 -4.36 -9.25 -0.54
CA LYS A 32 -4.94 -10.33 0.28
C LYS A 32 -4.17 -10.54 1.58
N CYS A 33 -2.84 -10.49 1.54
CA CYS A 33 -2.00 -10.53 2.74
C CYS A 33 -2.25 -9.31 3.66
N ILE A 34 -2.35 -8.10 3.09
CA ILE A 34 -2.61 -6.88 3.88
C ILE A 34 -4.00 -6.93 4.54
N ARG A 35 -5.02 -7.38 3.79
CA ARG A 35 -6.41 -7.49 4.30
C ARG A 35 -6.57 -8.57 5.37
N GLY A 36 -5.73 -9.62 5.33
CA GLY A 36 -5.86 -10.79 6.19
C GLY A 36 -6.64 -11.94 5.55
N ASP A 37 -6.98 -11.85 4.25
CA ASP A 37 -7.57 -12.97 3.49
C ASP A 37 -6.59 -14.15 3.38
N ARG A 38 -5.28 -13.86 3.50
CA ARG A 38 -4.20 -14.86 3.55
C ARG A 38 -3.36 -14.63 4.80
N VAL A 39 -2.96 -15.73 5.42
CA VAL A 39 -2.15 -15.76 6.65
C VAL A 39 -0.84 -16.51 6.42
N GLY A 40 0.18 -16.17 7.19
CA GLY A 40 1.50 -16.79 7.15
C GLY A 40 2.63 -15.78 7.24
N VAL A 41 3.84 -16.26 7.52
CA VAL A 41 5.02 -15.43 7.81
C VAL A 41 5.28 -14.39 6.72
N ILE A 42 5.15 -14.78 5.44
CA ILE A 42 5.34 -13.87 4.31
C ILE A 42 4.26 -12.77 4.30
N CYS A 43 3.00 -13.12 4.58
CA CYS A 43 1.93 -12.12 4.64
C CYS A 43 2.14 -11.15 5.81
N ASP A 44 2.63 -11.62 6.96
CA ASP A 44 2.97 -10.75 8.10
C ASP A 44 4.09 -9.77 7.76
N VAL A 45 5.13 -10.25 7.06
CA VAL A 45 6.22 -9.40 6.54
C VAL A 45 5.66 -8.35 5.59
N LEU A 46 4.90 -8.76 4.57
CA LEU A 46 4.32 -7.84 3.58
C LEU A 46 3.40 -6.79 4.22
N LYS A 47 2.58 -7.19 5.20
CA LYS A 47 1.69 -6.29 5.94
C LYS A 47 2.48 -5.29 6.77
N SER A 48 3.51 -5.75 7.47
CA SER A 48 4.37 -4.88 8.28
C SER A 48 5.12 -3.86 7.43
N GLU A 49 5.65 -4.28 6.28
CA GLU A 49 6.39 -3.43 5.36
C GLU A 49 5.47 -2.40 4.67
N TYR A 50 4.29 -2.82 4.24
CA TYR A 50 3.27 -1.91 3.69
C TYR A 50 2.90 -0.81 4.67
N ASN A 51 2.65 -1.16 5.95
CA ASN A 51 2.28 -0.18 6.96
C ASN A 51 3.43 0.81 7.25
N LYS A 52 4.67 0.32 7.35
CA LYS A 52 5.85 1.17 7.54
C LYS A 52 6.01 2.17 6.40
N LEU A 53 6.07 1.68 5.16
CA LEU A 53 6.24 2.51 3.97
C LEU A 53 5.11 3.52 3.80
N THR A 54 3.86 3.11 4.09
CA THR A 54 2.71 4.01 4.02
C THR A 54 2.83 5.13 5.06
N SER A 55 3.24 4.81 6.29
CA SER A 55 3.43 5.82 7.34
C SER A 55 4.59 6.78 7.02
N GLU A 56 5.68 6.29 6.44
CA GLU A 56 6.82 7.12 6.02
C GLU A 56 6.44 8.04 4.86
N TYR A 57 5.65 7.53 3.92
CA TYR A 57 5.12 8.30 2.80
C TYR A 57 4.21 9.44 3.27
N GLU A 58 3.29 9.16 4.19
CA GLU A 58 2.40 10.17 4.77
C GLU A 58 3.19 11.26 5.51
N LYS A 59 4.17 10.87 6.34
CA LYS A 59 5.06 11.81 7.02
C LYS A 59 5.87 12.67 6.06
N ALA A 60 6.40 12.09 4.99
CA ALA A 60 7.18 12.82 4.00
C ALA A 60 6.32 13.87 3.26
N ILE A 61 5.07 13.52 2.92
CA ILE A 61 4.12 14.46 2.32
C ILE A 61 3.76 15.57 3.30
N GLU A 62 3.45 15.22 4.55
CA GLU A 62 3.06 16.19 5.58
C GLU A 62 4.19 17.17 5.87
N ASN A 63 5.42 16.68 6.05
CA ASN A 63 6.60 17.53 6.22
C ASN A 63 6.78 18.46 5.03
N ARG A 64 6.65 17.94 3.81
CA ARG A 64 6.80 18.76 2.60
C ARG A 64 5.68 19.80 2.45
N ALA A 65 4.47 19.48 2.89
CA ALA A 65 3.35 20.41 2.87
C ALA A 65 3.52 21.53 3.89
N ASN A 66 4.14 21.27 5.04
CA ASN A 66 4.44 22.28 6.07
C ASN A 66 5.58 23.23 5.68
N GLU A 67 6.43 22.84 4.72
CA GLU A 67 7.52 23.66 4.19
C GLU A 67 7.11 24.59 3.04
N LEU A 68 5.85 24.50 2.57
CA LEU A 68 5.27 25.34 1.52
C LEU A 68 4.52 26.54 2.10
#